data_AF-A0A1Q6V439-F1
#
_entry.id   AF-A0A1Q6V439-F1
#
_cell.length_a   1.000
_cell.length_b   1.000
_cell.length_c   1.000
_cell.angle_alpha   90.00
_cell.angle_beta   90.00
_cell.angle_gamma   90.00
#
_symmetry.space_group_name_H-M   'P 1'
#
loop_
_entity.id
_entity.type
_entity.pdbx_description
1 polymer ?
#
loop_
_entity_poly.entity_id
_entity_poly.type
_entity_poly.pdbx_seq_one_letter_code
_entity_poly.pdbx_strand_id
1 'polypeptide(L)'
;MKARHFYLICCVLGMVLPYLQFVPWLLEHGLNVTLFFRELFANRISTFFVLDVIVSAIVLIWFIQSEGKRLRVRLLWLPTIGTLIVGVSFGFPLFLFLRQVRLDRTTARA
;
A
#
# COMPACT_ATOMS: atom_id res chain seq x y z
N MET A 1 15.97 16.26 -7.62
CA MET A 1 15.16 16.14 -6.38
C MET A 1 15.13 14.67 -5.98
N LYS A 2 15.58 14.31 -4.77
CA LYS A 2 15.83 12.90 -4.39
C LYS A 2 14.52 12.12 -4.39
N ALA A 3 14.43 11.05 -5.19
CA ALA A 3 13.25 10.19 -5.37
C ALA A 3 12.53 9.79 -4.06
N ARG A 4 13.26 9.76 -2.94
CA ARG A 4 12.72 9.66 -1.57
C ARG A 4 11.55 10.60 -1.26
N HIS A 5 11.59 11.86 -1.69
CA HIS A 5 10.50 12.82 -1.40
C HIS A 5 9.25 12.50 -2.21
N PHE A 6 9.43 12.09 -3.47
CA PHE A 6 8.32 11.66 -4.32
C PHE A 6 7.63 10.43 -3.72
N TYR A 7 8.41 9.43 -3.28
CA TYR A 7 7.85 8.25 -2.60
C TYR A 7 7.14 8.59 -1.28
N LEU A 8 7.67 9.54 -0.49
CA LEU A 8 7.01 10.00 0.72
C LEU A 8 5.67 10.68 0.43
N ILE A 9 5.61 11.55 -0.59
CA ILE A 9 4.36 12.20 -1.00
C ILE A 9 3.34 11.17 -1.47
N CYS A 10 3.75 10.20 -2.29
CA CYS A 10 2.87 9.09 -2.71
C CYS A 10 2.37 8.26 -1.52
N CYS A 11 3.22 8.02 -0.51
CA CYS A 11 2.84 7.34 0.73
C CYS A 11 1.75 8.11 1.48
N VAL A 12 1.96 9.41 1.69
CA VAL A 12 1.01 10.28 2.40
C VAL A 12 -0.31 10.34 1.64
N LEU A 13 -0.28 10.57 0.32
CA LEU A 13 -1.48 10.58 -0.52
C LEU A 13 -2.22 9.24 -0.50
N GLY A 14 -1.47 8.12 -0.57
CA GLY A 14 -2.02 6.78 -0.53
C GLY A 14 -2.70 6.42 0.80
N MET A 15 -2.32 7.07 1.91
CA MET A 15 -3.00 6.93 3.21
C MET A 15 -4.16 7.92 3.34
N VAL A 16 -3.93 9.19 3.02
CA VAL A 16 -4.89 10.28 3.28
C VAL A 16 -6.15 10.12 2.42
N LEU A 17 -6.00 9.79 1.13
CA LEU A 17 -7.14 9.69 0.21
C LEU A 17 -8.18 8.64 0.64
N PRO A 18 -7.81 7.37 0.95
CA PRO A 18 -8.80 6.40 1.42
C PRO A 18 -9.38 6.77 2.78
N TYR A 19 -8.57 7.31 3.71
CA TYR A 19 -9.08 7.74 5.02
C TYR A 19 -10.06 8.92 4.92
N LEU A 20 -9.86 9.86 4.00
CA LEU A 20 -10.78 10.98 3.77
C LEU A 20 -12.17 10.52 3.33
N GLN A 21 -12.26 9.41 2.58
CA GLN A 21 -13.54 8.84 2.15
C GLN A 21 -14.12 7.88 3.20
N PHE A 22 -13.27 7.15 3.91
CA PHE A 22 -13.68 6.17 4.92
C PHE A 22 -14.20 6.80 6.21
N VAL A 23 -13.60 7.90 6.69
CA VAL A 23 -13.97 8.53 7.97
C VAL A 23 -15.39 9.12 7.95
N PRO A 24 -15.81 9.90 6.95
CA PRO A 24 -17.19 10.40 6.89
C PRO A 24 -18.21 9.27 6.80
N TRP A 25 -17.91 8.26 5.97
CA TRP A 25 -18.77 7.09 5.82
C TRP A 25 -18.93 6.31 7.14
N LEU A 26 -17.84 6.15 7.89
CA LEU A 26 -17.83 5.51 9.21
C LEU A 26 -18.62 6.32 10.26
N LEU A 27 -18.56 7.65 10.20
CA LEU A 27 -19.33 8.53 11.08
C LEU A 27 -20.83 8.49 10.77
N GLU A 28 -21.20 8.37 9.50
CA GLU A 28 -22.61 8.31 9.05
C GLU A 28 -23.25 6.93 9.26
N HIS A 29 -22.52 5.84 8.98
CA HIS A 29 -23.07 4.48 8.97
C HIS A 29 -22.62 3.61 10.16
N GLY A 30 -21.65 4.07 10.97
CA GLY A 30 -21.05 3.29 12.05
C GLY A 30 -20.16 2.14 11.55
N LEU A 31 -19.74 1.26 12.46
CA LEU A 31 -18.96 0.03 12.14
C LEU A 31 -19.85 -1.06 11.49
N ASN A 32 -20.59 -0.71 10.44
CA ASN A 32 -21.51 -1.63 9.77
C ASN A 32 -20.85 -2.31 8.57
N VAL A 33 -20.03 -3.33 8.88
CA VAL A 33 -19.22 -4.07 7.89
C VAL A 33 -20.07 -4.67 6.77
N THR A 34 -21.29 -5.12 7.08
CA THR A 34 -22.22 -5.68 6.09
C THR A 34 -22.67 -4.63 5.07
N LEU A 35 -22.97 -3.42 5.52
CA LEU A 35 -23.36 -2.31 4.64
C LEU A 35 -22.19 -1.87 3.76
N PHE A 36 -20.98 -1.84 4.32
CA PHE A 36 -19.74 -1.52 3.60
C PHE A 36 -19.53 -2.43 2.39
N PHE A 37 -19.59 -3.75 2.60
CA PHE A 37 -19.44 -4.72 1.52
C PHE A 37 -20.58 -4.62 0.49
N ARG A 38 -21.81 -4.35 0.95
CA ARG A 38 -22.95 -4.17 0.05
C ARG A 38 -22.76 -2.98 -0.88
N GLU A 39 -22.22 -1.86 -0.39
CA GLU A 39 -21.94 -0.67 -1.20
C GLU A 39 -20.71 -0.84 -2.10
N LEU A 40 -19.66 -1.49 -1.60
CA LEU A 40 -18.47 -1.84 -2.40
C LEU A 40 -18.80 -2.70 -3.62
N PHE A 41 -19.76 -3.62 -3.48
CA PHE A 41 -20.21 -4.48 -4.55
C PHE A 41 -21.56 -4.06 -5.17
N ALA A 42 -22.06 -2.86 -4.84
CA ALA A 42 -23.35 -2.37 -5.36
C ALA A 42 -23.29 -2.10 -6.87
N ASN A 43 -22.14 -1.65 -7.37
CA ASN A 43 -21.93 -1.28 -8.76
C ASN A 43 -20.84 -2.14 -9.41
N ARG A 44 -21.04 -2.50 -10.69
CA ARG A 44 -20.04 -3.25 -11.47
C ARG A 44 -18.67 -2.55 -11.51
N ILE A 45 -18.67 -1.22 -11.55
CA ILE A 45 -17.45 -0.40 -11.57
C ILE A 45 -16.74 -0.49 -10.21
N SER A 46 -17.47 -0.35 -9.09
CA SER A 46 -16.89 -0.52 -7.76
C SER A 46 -16.30 -1.91 -7.56
N THR A 47 -17.02 -2.96 -7.99
CA THR A 47 -16.52 -4.34 -7.97
C THR A 47 -15.24 -4.50 -8.79
N PHE A 48 -15.16 -3.89 -9.97
CA PHE A 48 -13.93 -3.89 -10.78
C PHE A 48 -12.75 -3.26 -10.03
N PHE A 49 -12.95 -2.10 -9.39
CA PHE A 49 -11.92 -1.46 -8.57
C PHE A 49 -11.48 -2.34 -7.40
N VAL A 50 -12.41 -2.97 -6.69
CA VAL A 50 -12.08 -3.88 -5.58
C VAL A 50 -11.25 -5.07 -6.06
N LEU A 51 -11.65 -5.68 -7.17
CA LEU A 51 -10.92 -6.80 -7.76
C LEU A 51 -9.52 -6.37 -8.24
N ASP A 52 -9.41 -5.21 -8.89
CA ASP A 52 -8.13 -4.68 -9.35
C ASP A 52 -7.16 -4.40 -8.18
N VAL A 53 -7.67 -3.83 -7.08
CA VAL A 53 -6.91 -3.61 -5.84
C VAL A 53 -6.48 -4.94 -5.21
N ILE A 54 -7.35 -5.95 -5.18
CA ILE A 54 -7.01 -7.29 -4.67
C ILE A 54 -5.91 -7.94 -5.50
N VAL A 55 -6.06 -7.94 -6.83
CA VAL A 55 -5.04 -8.51 -7.74
C VAL A 55 -3.72 -7.75 -7.60
N SER A 56 -3.76 -6.42 -7.60
CA SER A 56 -2.58 -5.57 -7.38
C SER A 56 -1.91 -5.84 -6.03
N ALA A 57 -2.68 -6.07 -4.96
CA ALA A 57 -2.15 -6.41 -3.65
C ALA A 57 -1.45 -7.77 -3.66
N ILE A 58 -2.04 -8.79 -4.30
CA ILE A 58 -1.44 -10.13 -4.43
C ILE A 58 -0.11 -10.04 -5.20
N VAL A 59 -0.12 -9.38 -6.35
CA VAL A 59 1.08 -9.18 -7.18
C VAL A 59 2.15 -8.42 -6.40
N LEU A 60 1.77 -7.38 -5.65
CA LEU A 60 2.69 -6.61 -4.84
C LEU A 60 3.30 -7.43 -3.69
N ILE A 61 2.50 -8.24 -2.98
CA ILE A 61 3.00 -9.12 -1.91
C ILE A 61 4.00 -10.13 -2.49
N TRP A 62 3.68 -10.72 -3.65
CA TRP A 62 4.60 -11.62 -4.36
C TRP A 62 5.90 -10.91 -4.76
N PHE A 63 5.78 -9.69 -5.28
CA PHE A 63 6.92 -8.86 -5.65
C PHE A 63 7.80 -8.53 -4.43
N ILE A 64 7.22 -8.10 -3.31
CA ILE A 64 7.94 -7.83 -2.05
C ILE A 64 8.67 -9.07 -1.56
N GLN A 65 8.05 -10.26 -1.60
CA GLN A 65 8.70 -11.51 -1.19
C GLN A 65 9.84 -11.91 -2.12
N SER A 66 9.61 -11.91 -3.43
CA SER A 66 10.62 -12.29 -4.45
C SER A 66 11.84 -11.36 -4.41
N GLU A 67 11.57 -10.05 -4.49
CA GLU A 67 12.59 -9.01 -4.56
C GLU A 67 13.28 -8.82 -3.21
N GLY A 68 12.51 -8.90 -2.13
CA GLY A 68 13.01 -8.79 -0.76
C GLY A 68 13.96 -9.92 -0.36
N LYS A 69 13.67 -11.15 -0.80
CA LYS A 69 14.54 -12.31 -0.60
C LYS A 69 15.84 -12.16 -1.39
N ARG A 70 15.80 -11.59 -2.61
CA ARG A 70 16.99 -11.28 -3.42
C ARG A 70 17.87 -10.19 -2.80
N LEU A 71 17.28 -9.13 -2.23
CA LEU A 71 18.01 -7.98 -1.67
C LEU A 71 18.36 -8.11 -0.18
N ARG A 72 18.01 -9.22 0.50
CA ARG A 72 18.23 -9.46 1.95
C ARG A 72 17.72 -8.29 2.83
N VAL A 73 16.61 -7.68 2.44
CA VAL A 73 16.03 -6.56 3.19
C VAL A 73 15.36 -7.12 4.45
N ARG A 74 15.81 -6.72 5.64
CA ARG A 74 15.37 -7.32 6.93
C ARG A 74 13.97 -6.87 7.39
N LEU A 75 13.37 -5.85 6.76
CA LEU A 75 12.10 -5.21 7.17
C LEU A 75 10.96 -5.39 6.15
N LEU A 76 10.92 -6.51 5.41
CA LEU A 76 9.88 -6.76 4.39
C LEU A 76 8.46 -6.92 4.97
N TRP A 77 8.36 -7.16 6.27
CA TRP A 77 7.08 -7.23 6.98
C TRP A 77 6.38 -5.86 7.03
N LEU A 78 7.10 -4.74 7.12
CA LEU A 78 6.51 -3.40 7.16
C LEU A 78 5.71 -3.04 5.89
N PRO A 79 6.27 -3.14 4.67
CA PRO A 79 5.53 -2.83 3.46
C PRO A 79 4.41 -3.84 3.23
N THR A 80 4.58 -5.11 3.59
CA THR A 80 3.50 -6.13 3.48
C THR A 80 2.30 -5.77 4.36
N ILE A 81 2.54 -5.41 5.63
CA ILE A 81 1.50 -4.95 6.55
C ILE A 81 0.91 -3.61 6.07
N GLY A 82 1.74 -2.70 5.56
CA GLY A 82 1.28 -1.44 4.98
C GLY A 82 0.36 -1.65 3.77
N THR A 83 0.66 -2.63 2.91
CA THR A 83 -0.21 -3.03 1.81
C THR A 83 -1.55 -3.57 2.31
N LEU A 84 -1.52 -4.36 3.38
CA LEU A 84 -2.72 -5.01 3.91
C LEU A 84 -3.62 -4.05 4.70
N ILE A 85 -3.03 -3.11 5.45
CA ILE A 85 -3.75 -2.19 6.34
C ILE A 85 -4.15 -0.90 5.62
N VAL A 86 -3.31 -0.38 4.74
CA VAL A 86 -3.50 0.94 4.10
C VAL A 86 -3.76 0.81 2.59
N GLY A 87 -3.23 -0.23 1.95
CA GLY A 87 -3.42 -0.52 0.54
C GLY A 87 -2.13 -0.50 -0.28
N VAL A 88 -2.24 -0.97 -1.53
CA VAL A 88 -1.15 -1.08 -2.52
C VAL A 88 -0.43 0.26 -2.74
N SER A 89 -1.19 1.36 -2.69
CA SER A 89 -0.68 2.71 -2.88
C SER A 89 0.29 3.18 -1.78
N PHE A 90 0.19 2.61 -0.57
CA PHE A 90 1.13 2.88 0.53
C PHE A 90 2.25 1.83 0.61
N GLY A 91 1.92 0.55 0.42
CA GLY A 91 2.89 -0.55 0.49
C GLY A 91 4.01 -0.45 -0.54
N PHE A 92 3.69 -0.04 -1.76
CA PHE A 92 4.64 0.06 -2.87
C PHE A 92 5.71 1.16 -2.68
N PRO A 93 5.37 2.44 -2.40
CA PRO A 93 6.38 3.47 -2.15
C PRO A 93 7.20 3.19 -0.89
N LEU A 94 6.61 2.60 0.16
CA LEU A 94 7.34 2.19 1.36
C LEU A 94 8.39 1.12 1.04
N PHE A 95 8.06 0.16 0.18
CA PHE A 95 9.03 -0.84 -0.30
C PHE A 95 10.17 -0.18 -1.10
N LEU A 96 9.84 0.73 -2.02
CA LEU A 96 10.83 1.46 -2.82
C LEU A 96 11.77 2.30 -1.94
N PHE A 97 11.24 2.93 -0.89
CA PHE A 97 12.05 3.65 0.10
C PHE A 97 13.04 2.73 0.83
N LEU A 98 12.58 1.59 1.34
CA LEU A 98 13.43 0.62 2.03
C LEU A 98 14.51 0.04 1.12
N ARG A 99 14.18 -0.21 -0.15
CA ARG A 99 15.15 -0.63 -1.18
C ARG A 99 16.23 0.43 -1.38
N GLN A 100 15.84 1.70 -1.48
CA GLN A 100 16.77 2.80 -1.72
C GLN A 100 17.72 3.02 -0.53
N VAL A 101 17.22 2.93 0.71
CA VAL A 101 18.06 3.01 1.93
C VAL A 101 19.10 1.88 1.98
N ARG A 102 18.77 0.69 1.47
CA ARG A 102 19.72 -0.43 1.44
C ARG A 102 20.81 -0.25 0.38
N LEU A 103 20.43 0.25 -0.81
CA LEU A 103 21.39 0.57 -1.88
C LEU A 103 22.37 1.65 -1.42
N ASP A 104 21.88 2.75 -0.84
CA ASP A 104 22.74 3.82 -0.30
C ASP A 104 23.73 3.31 0.76
N ARG A 105 23.29 2.39 1.64
CA ARG A 105 24.19 1.75 2.65
C ARG A 105 25.23 0.81 2.04
N THR A 106 24.96 0.25 0.86
CA THR A 106 25.89 -0.66 0.18
C THR A 106 26.94 0.15 -0.56
N THR A 107 26.54 1.23 -1.23
CA THR A 107 27.45 2.16 -1.89
C THR A 107 28.33 2.93 -0.90
N ALA A 108 27.83 3.28 0.28
CA ALA A 108 28.64 3.93 1.32
C ALA A 108 29.65 3.00 2.03
N ARG A 109 29.60 1.69 1.75
CA ARG A 109 30.52 0.68 2.29
C ARG A 109 31.53 0.17 1.25
N ALA A 110 31.41 0.58 -0.01
CA ALA A 110 32.33 0.29 -1.10
C ALA A 110 33.28 1.48 -1.29
#